data_AF-A0A934KKL8-F1
#
_entry.id   AF-A0A934KKL8-F1
#
_cell.length_a   1.000
_cell.length_b   1.000
_cell.length_c   1.000
_cell.angle_alpha   90.00
_cell.angle_beta   90.00
_cell.angle_gamma   90.00
#
_symmetry.space_group_name_H-M   'P 1'
#
loop_
_entity.id
_entity.type
_entity.pdbx_description
1 polymer ?
#
loop_
_entity_poly.entity_id
_entity_poly.type
_entity_poly.pdbx_seq_one_letter_code
_entity_poly.pdbx_strand_id
1 'polypeptide(L)'
;MAAAALDAILLWKDENVRYLTGKSAVLNGCLLLPGREPILLASGGEVQRARVAMPWLEEIHAVPIMEAGGLVRGAVEATIKPLVEKHGLLGCRLGLDECGFTLVQALGELLTDVRLGDGDAAMHQARLIKLPDEIALMEEAAAIAEAVTQAAIDA
;
A
#
# COMPACT_ATOMS: atom_id res chain seq x y z
N MET A 1 12.21 1.62 -6.28
CA MET A 1 11.67 2.41 -7.41
C MET A 1 12.70 2.66 -8.50
N ALA A 2 13.78 3.41 -8.24
CA ALA A 2 14.82 3.71 -9.26
C ALA A 2 15.38 2.46 -9.99
N ALA A 3 15.78 1.43 -9.24
CA ALA A 3 16.29 0.17 -9.81
C ALA A 3 15.24 -0.59 -10.67
N ALA A 4 13.95 -0.37 -10.42
CA ALA A 4 12.84 -0.98 -11.16
C ALA A 4 12.32 -0.06 -12.29
N ALA A 5 12.92 1.11 -12.49
CA ALA A 5 12.45 2.15 -13.40
C ALA A 5 10.96 2.50 -13.20
N LEU A 6 10.55 2.66 -11.94
CA LEU A 6 9.23 3.11 -11.52
C LEU A 6 9.31 4.54 -10.98
N ASP A 7 8.32 5.36 -11.35
CA ASP A 7 8.23 6.76 -10.92
C ASP A 7 7.43 6.91 -9.62
N ALA A 8 6.49 6.01 -9.38
CA ALA A 8 5.70 5.89 -8.16
C ALA A 8 5.19 4.45 -8.01
N ILE A 9 4.69 4.09 -6.83
CA ILE A 9 4.02 2.80 -6.59
C ILE A 9 2.68 3.00 -5.91
N LEU A 10 1.64 2.35 -6.43
CA LEU A 10 0.30 2.28 -5.86
C LEU A 10 0.06 0.84 -5.40
N LEU A 11 -0.17 0.68 -4.10
CA LEU A 11 -0.10 -0.61 -3.43
C LEU A 11 -1.41 -0.91 -2.70
N TRP A 12 -1.86 -2.16 -2.76
CA TRP A 12 -3.07 -2.66 -2.09
C TRP A 12 -2.84 -3.91 -1.24
N LYS A 13 -1.68 -4.56 -1.38
CA LYS A 13 -1.31 -5.72 -0.58
C LYS A 13 -1.05 -5.30 0.85
N ASP A 14 -1.75 -5.94 1.80
CA ASP A 14 -1.73 -5.55 3.22
C ASP A 14 -0.30 -5.47 3.79
N GLU A 15 0.60 -6.39 3.44
CA GLU A 15 1.97 -6.35 3.94
C GLU A 15 2.78 -5.18 3.37
N ASN A 16 2.51 -4.78 2.12
CA ASN A 16 3.17 -3.64 1.49
C ASN A 16 2.65 -2.32 2.07
N VAL A 17 1.34 -2.21 2.27
CA VAL A 17 0.72 -1.05 2.93
C VAL A 17 1.21 -0.93 4.36
N ARG A 18 1.25 -2.03 5.13
CA ARG A 18 1.79 -2.04 6.49
C ARG A 18 3.26 -1.67 6.52
N TYR A 19 4.07 -2.19 5.61
CA TYR A 19 5.50 -1.89 5.56
C TYR A 19 5.78 -0.40 5.35
N LEU A 20 5.03 0.26 4.46
CA LEU A 20 5.25 1.68 4.18
C LEU A 20 4.61 2.62 5.20
N THR A 21 3.44 2.26 5.72
CA THR A 21 2.63 3.20 6.51
C THR A 21 2.61 2.88 7.99
N GLY A 22 2.86 1.63 8.39
CA GLY A 22 2.57 1.11 9.73
C GLY A 22 1.10 0.74 9.96
N LYS A 23 0.20 0.98 8.99
CA LYS A 23 -1.23 0.66 9.11
C LYS A 23 -1.43 -0.86 9.04
N SER A 24 -2.05 -1.42 10.08
CA SER A 24 -2.49 -2.81 10.11
C SER A 24 -4.02 -2.89 10.02
N ALA A 25 -4.56 -2.78 8.81
CA ALA A 25 -5.92 -3.25 8.53
C ALA A 25 -6.11 -3.55 7.04
N VAL A 26 -7.01 -4.47 6.77
CA VAL A 26 -7.42 -4.90 5.43
C VAL A 26 -8.06 -3.76 4.63
N LEU A 27 -8.09 -3.92 3.32
CA LEU A 27 -8.86 -3.07 2.38
C LEU A 27 -8.39 -1.61 2.32
N ASN A 28 -7.12 -1.35 2.66
CA ASN A 28 -6.47 -0.06 2.50
C ASN A 28 -5.45 -0.13 1.37
N GLY A 29 -5.16 1.02 0.76
CA GLY A 29 -4.08 1.17 -0.19
C GLY A 29 -3.12 2.27 0.20
N CYS A 30 -2.02 2.40 -0.52
CA CYS A 30 -1.16 3.57 -0.40
C CYS A 30 -0.48 3.91 -1.72
N LEU A 31 -0.18 5.20 -1.92
CA LEU A 31 0.60 5.71 -3.03
C LEU A 31 1.92 6.26 -2.47
N LEU A 32 3.05 5.76 -2.94
CA LEU A 32 4.37 6.26 -2.56
C LEU A 32 5.05 6.93 -3.75
N LEU A 33 5.55 8.15 -3.51
CA LEU A 33 6.38 8.91 -4.43
C LEU A 33 7.83 8.99 -3.92
N PRO A 34 8.83 9.15 -4.80
CA PRO A 34 10.23 9.28 -4.40
C PRO A 34 10.44 10.44 -3.42
N GLY A 35 11.09 10.16 -2.29
CA GLY A 35 11.47 11.17 -1.30
C GLY A 35 10.30 11.79 -0.53
N ARG A 36 9.12 11.15 -0.53
CA ARG A 36 7.95 11.59 0.23
C ARG A 36 7.42 10.49 1.14
N GLU A 37 6.73 10.89 2.19
CA GLU A 37 5.91 9.99 3.00
C GLU A 37 4.78 9.38 2.15
N PRO A 38 4.36 8.14 2.42
CA PRO A 38 3.30 7.50 1.66
C PRO A 38 1.96 8.19 1.90
N ILE A 39 1.18 8.30 0.82
CA ILE A 39 -0.20 8.77 0.86
C ILE A 39 -1.09 7.57 1.18
N LEU A 40 -1.81 7.63 2.30
CA LEU A 40 -2.70 6.54 2.71
C LEU A 40 -4.08 6.68 2.04
N LEU A 41 -4.54 5.59 1.44
CA LEU A 41 -5.89 5.41 0.92
C LEU A 41 -6.65 4.51 1.88
N ALA A 42 -7.48 5.12 2.74
CA ALA A 42 -8.15 4.41 3.81
C ALA A 42 -9.67 4.40 3.64
N SER A 43 -10.34 3.41 4.25
CA SER A 43 -11.79 3.48 4.41
C SER A 43 -12.20 4.77 5.11
N GLY A 44 -13.31 5.38 4.68
CA GLY A 44 -13.75 6.70 5.19
C GLY A 44 -13.88 6.77 6.71
N GLY A 45 -14.33 5.68 7.36
CA GLY A 45 -14.43 5.59 8.81
C GLY A 45 -13.08 5.57 9.54
N GLU A 46 -11.98 5.27 8.84
CA GLU A 46 -10.65 5.19 9.43
C GLU A 46 -9.83 6.46 9.27
N VAL A 47 -10.22 7.38 8.37
CA VAL A 47 -9.42 8.57 8.04
C VAL A 47 -9.13 9.42 9.27
N GLN A 48 -10.13 9.70 10.11
CA GLN A 48 -9.92 10.52 11.32
C GLN A 48 -9.01 9.81 12.33
N ARG A 49 -9.20 8.51 12.52
CA ARG A 49 -8.34 7.70 13.40
C ARG A 49 -6.89 7.69 12.90
N ALA A 50 -6.69 7.50 11.59
CA ALA A 50 -5.37 7.51 10.97
C ALA A 50 -4.69 8.87 11.13
N ARG A 51 -5.41 10.00 10.95
CA ARG A 51 -4.85 11.34 11.19
C ARG A 51 -4.33 11.56 12.61
N VAL A 52 -4.98 10.96 13.61
CA VAL A 52 -4.57 11.08 15.01
C VAL A 52 -3.45 10.11 15.35
N ALA A 53 -3.58 8.86 14.94
CA ALA A 53 -2.68 7.77 15.33
C ALA A 53 -1.42 7.66 14.46
N MET A 54 -1.43 8.25 13.27
CA MET A 54 -0.35 8.16 12.28
C MET A 54 0.10 9.57 11.84
N PRO A 55 0.55 10.42 12.78
CA PRO A 55 0.86 11.83 12.51
C PRO A 55 2.03 12.04 11.54
N TRP A 56 2.81 11.00 11.24
CA TRP A 56 3.86 11.04 10.22
C TRP A 56 3.31 11.01 8.79
N LEU A 57 2.05 10.60 8.59
CA LEU A 57 1.42 10.61 7.26
C LEU A 57 0.84 11.99 6.95
N GLU A 58 1.39 12.65 5.93
CA GLU A 58 0.95 13.99 5.52
C GLU A 58 -0.40 14.00 4.78
N GLU A 59 -0.66 12.97 3.97
CA GLU A 59 -1.83 12.88 3.11
C GLU A 59 -2.59 11.57 3.35
N ILE A 60 -3.88 11.69 3.68
CA ILE A 60 -4.77 10.56 3.93
C ILE A 60 -6.08 10.84 3.20
N HIS A 61 -6.50 9.92 2.33
CA HIS A 61 -7.69 10.05 1.50
C HIS A 61 -8.66 8.90 1.75
N ALA A 62 -9.95 9.22 1.75
CA ALA A 62 -10.99 8.22 1.83
C ALA A 62 -11.14 7.50 0.49
N VAL A 63 -11.20 6.18 0.51
CA VAL A 63 -11.61 5.34 -0.61
C VAL A 63 -12.74 4.40 -0.16
N PRO A 64 -13.67 4.01 -1.05
CA PRO A 64 -14.64 2.98 -0.73
C PRO A 64 -13.95 1.62 -0.56
N ILE A 65 -14.66 0.69 0.07
CA ILE A 65 -14.26 -0.72 0.07
C ILE A 65 -14.38 -1.26 -1.36
N MET A 66 -13.27 -1.76 -1.92
CA MET A 66 -13.10 -2.07 -3.34
C MET A 66 -13.69 -3.43 -3.76
N GLU A 67 -14.90 -3.75 -3.29
CA GLU A 67 -15.55 -5.06 -3.47
C GLU A 67 -16.49 -5.13 -4.69
N ALA A 68 -16.77 -4.00 -5.34
CA ALA A 68 -17.65 -3.93 -6.51
C ALA A 68 -17.07 -3.02 -7.60
N GLY A 69 -17.25 -3.38 -8.87
CA GLY A 69 -16.67 -2.64 -10.00
C GLY A 69 -17.02 -1.15 -10.04
N GLY A 70 -18.26 -0.78 -9.68
CA GLY A 70 -18.67 0.62 -9.58
C GLY A 70 -17.95 1.41 -8.48
N LEU A 71 -17.68 0.77 -7.34
CA LEU A 71 -16.91 1.37 -6.24
C LEU A 71 -15.44 1.52 -6.64
N VAL A 72 -14.89 0.51 -7.32
CA VAL A 72 -13.52 0.53 -7.83
C VAL A 72 -13.32 1.66 -8.82
N ARG A 73 -14.21 1.76 -9.83
CA ARG A 73 -14.17 2.82 -10.81
C ARG A 73 -14.31 4.20 -10.15
N GLY A 74 -15.28 4.34 -9.24
CA GLY A 74 -15.49 5.58 -8.50
C GLY A 74 -14.27 6.00 -7.68
N ALA A 75 -13.55 5.05 -7.05
CA ALA A 75 -12.31 5.34 -6.33
C ALA A 75 -11.21 5.84 -7.26
N VAL A 76 -11.09 5.25 -8.46
CA VAL A 76 -10.13 5.71 -9.46
C VAL A 76 -10.49 7.12 -9.94
N GLU A 77 -11.73 7.38 -10.33
CA GLU A 77 -12.17 8.67 -10.86
C GLU A 77 -12.12 9.79 -9.81
N ALA A 78 -12.59 9.53 -8.59
CA ALA A 78 -12.78 10.56 -7.57
C ALA A 78 -11.59 10.75 -6.64
N THR A 79 -10.63 9.82 -6.60
CA THR A 79 -9.52 9.88 -5.63
C THR A 79 -8.17 9.59 -6.28
N ILE A 80 -7.98 8.43 -6.89
CA ILE A 80 -6.66 8.02 -7.38
C ILE A 80 -6.22 8.90 -8.56
N LYS A 81 -7.08 9.16 -9.53
CA LYS A 81 -6.76 10.03 -10.68
C LYS A 81 -6.45 11.47 -10.27
N PRO A 82 -7.27 12.13 -9.41
CA PRO A 82 -6.90 13.44 -8.88
C PRO A 82 -5.56 13.45 -8.13
N LEU A 83 -5.20 12.38 -7.43
CA LEU A 83 -3.88 12.26 -6.79
C LEU A 83 -2.74 12.13 -7.82
N VAL A 84 -2.94 11.33 -8.86
CA VAL A 84 -1.98 11.21 -9.98
C VAL A 84 -1.76 12.57 -10.63
N GLU A 85 -2.83 13.31 -10.91
CA GLU A 85 -2.75 14.65 -11.52
C GLU A 85 -2.10 15.67 -10.59
N LYS A 86 -2.55 15.74 -9.32
CA LYS A 86 -2.03 16.67 -8.30
C LYS A 86 -0.53 16.52 -8.09
N HIS A 87 -0.04 15.28 -8.12
CA HIS A 87 1.37 14.97 -7.85
C HIS A 87 2.23 14.85 -9.12
N GLY A 88 1.71 15.27 -10.28
CA GLY A 88 2.48 15.33 -11.52
C GLY A 88 2.87 13.95 -12.07
N LEU A 89 2.06 12.92 -11.81
CA LEU A 89 2.31 11.54 -12.20
C LEU A 89 1.68 11.17 -13.57
N LEU A 90 1.17 12.14 -14.33
CA LEU A 90 0.77 11.90 -15.71
C LEU A 90 2.00 11.54 -16.57
N GLY A 91 1.88 10.56 -17.47
CA GLY A 91 3.02 10.08 -18.27
C GLY A 91 3.94 9.09 -17.53
N CYS A 92 3.71 8.87 -16.23
CA CYS A 92 4.62 8.11 -15.39
C CYS A 92 4.53 6.60 -15.62
N ARG A 93 5.50 5.86 -15.08
CA ARG A 93 5.44 4.43 -14.89
C ARG A 93 5.07 4.11 -13.43
N LEU A 94 3.81 3.76 -13.22
CA LEU A 94 3.22 3.46 -11.91
C LEU A 94 3.34 1.96 -11.62
N GLY A 95 4.08 1.59 -10.58
CA GLY A 95 4.14 0.21 -10.13
C GLY A 95 2.87 -0.18 -9.36
N LEU A 96 2.31 -1.35 -9.68
CA LEU A 96 1.23 -1.96 -8.92
C LEU A 96 1.74 -3.23 -8.25
N ASP A 97 1.22 -3.53 -7.06
CA ASP A 97 1.37 -4.84 -6.45
C ASP A 97 0.11 -5.70 -6.65
N GLU A 98 -0.10 -6.68 -5.77
CA GLU A 98 -1.27 -7.53 -5.76
C GLU A 98 -2.55 -6.71 -5.48
N CYS A 99 -3.36 -6.52 -6.52
CA CYS A 99 -4.65 -5.85 -6.43
C CYS A 99 -5.71 -6.51 -7.32
N GLY A 100 -6.97 -6.14 -7.11
CA GLY A 100 -8.09 -6.70 -7.87
C GLY A 100 -8.01 -6.37 -9.36
N PHE A 101 -8.34 -7.34 -10.22
CA PHE A 101 -8.33 -7.16 -11.67
C PHE A 101 -9.17 -5.95 -12.14
N THR A 102 -10.31 -5.71 -11.49
CA THR A 102 -11.17 -4.55 -11.75
C THR A 102 -10.46 -3.21 -11.52
N LEU A 103 -9.53 -3.14 -10.55
CA LEU A 103 -8.72 -1.95 -10.32
C LEU A 103 -7.71 -1.75 -11.46
N VAL A 104 -7.05 -2.83 -11.89
CA VAL A 104 -6.12 -2.79 -13.03
C VAL A 104 -6.82 -2.29 -14.30
N GLN A 105 -8.03 -2.80 -14.58
CA GLN A 105 -8.84 -2.34 -15.71
C GLN A 105 -9.23 -0.87 -15.58
N ALA A 106 -9.76 -0.46 -14.42
CA ALA A 106 -10.18 0.92 -14.20
C ALA A 106 -9.01 1.91 -14.31
N LEU A 107 -7.82 1.55 -13.79
CA LEU A 107 -6.60 2.35 -13.95
C LEU A 107 -6.22 2.47 -15.43
N GLY A 108 -6.19 1.36 -16.18
CA GLY A 108 -5.84 1.38 -17.61
C GLY A 108 -6.82 2.18 -18.48
N GLU A 109 -8.11 2.18 -18.14
CA GLU A 109 -9.13 2.95 -18.86
C GLU A 109 -9.11 4.45 -18.53
N LEU A 110 -8.85 4.81 -17.26
CA LEU A 110 -9.03 6.18 -16.76
C LEU A 110 -7.73 7.00 -16.69
N LEU A 111 -6.59 6.30 -16.62
CA LEU A 111 -5.25 6.86 -16.59
C LEU A 111 -4.47 6.41 -17.84
N THR A 112 -4.98 6.77 -19.02
CA THR A 112 -4.43 6.35 -20.32
C THR A 112 -2.99 6.80 -20.55
N ASP A 113 -2.55 7.86 -19.86
CA ASP A 113 -1.18 8.37 -19.95
C ASP A 113 -0.24 7.72 -18.92
N VAL A 114 -0.73 6.83 -18.06
CA VAL A 114 0.09 6.12 -17.06
C VAL A 114 0.42 4.72 -17.57
N ARG A 115 1.70 4.35 -17.48
CA ARG A 115 2.17 3.00 -17.80
C ARG A 115 2.20 2.17 -16.52
N LEU A 116 1.40 1.11 -16.46
CA LEU A 116 1.43 0.19 -15.33
C LEU A 116 2.68 -0.70 -15.38
N GLY A 117 3.28 -0.96 -14.22
CA GLY A 117 4.46 -1.80 -14.07
C GLY A 117 4.38 -2.70 -12.83
N ASP A 118 5.36 -3.57 -12.69
CA ASP A 118 5.48 -4.49 -11.55
C ASP A 118 6.08 -3.77 -10.33
N GLY A 119 5.20 -3.36 -9.41
CA GLY A 119 5.56 -2.82 -8.10
C GLY A 119 5.79 -3.89 -7.05
N ASP A 120 5.24 -5.11 -7.22
CA ASP A 120 5.38 -6.20 -6.25
C ASP A 120 6.83 -6.68 -6.17
N ALA A 121 7.47 -6.90 -7.32
CA ALA A 121 8.89 -7.24 -7.37
C ALA A 121 9.76 -6.15 -6.72
N ALA A 122 9.42 -4.88 -6.93
CA ALA A 122 10.14 -3.77 -6.30
C ALA A 122 9.97 -3.77 -4.77
N MET A 123 8.78 -4.09 -4.27
CA MET A 123 8.51 -4.22 -2.84
C MET A 123 9.21 -5.43 -2.22
N HIS A 124 9.27 -6.57 -2.91
CA HIS A 124 10.04 -7.73 -2.47
C HIS A 124 11.53 -7.40 -2.29
N GLN A 125 12.12 -6.69 -3.25
CA GLN A 125 13.52 -6.26 -3.13
C GLN A 125 13.71 -5.25 -1.99
N ALA A 126 12.79 -4.30 -1.83
CA ALA A 126 12.86 -3.30 -0.75
C ALA A 126 12.76 -3.93 0.64
N ARG A 127 11.98 -5.02 0.79
CA ARG A 127 11.73 -5.70 2.06
C ARG A 127 12.70 -6.84 2.35
N LEU A 128 13.65 -7.12 1.44
CA LEU A 128 14.56 -8.26 1.56
C LEU A 128 15.57 -8.08 2.69
N ILE A 129 16.14 -6.88 2.81
CA ILE A 129 17.15 -6.55 3.82
C ILE A 129 16.45 -5.92 5.02
N LYS A 130 16.63 -6.53 6.19
CA LYS A 130 16.00 -6.10 7.44
C LYS A 130 16.87 -5.14 8.23
N LEU A 131 16.24 -4.13 8.80
CA LEU A 131 16.86 -3.25 9.78
C LEU A 131 17.05 -3.98 11.12
N PRO A 132 18.01 -3.54 11.96
CA PRO A 132 18.21 -4.14 13.29
C PRO A 132 16.93 -4.20 14.13
N ASP A 133 16.11 -3.14 14.10
CA ASP A 133 14.85 -3.10 14.84
C ASP A 133 13.81 -4.06 14.25
N GLU A 134 13.79 -4.28 12.93
CA GLU A 134 12.93 -5.30 12.33
C GLU A 134 13.36 -6.71 12.75
N ILE A 135 14.67 -6.97 12.84
CA ILE A 135 15.20 -8.25 13.30
C ILE A 135 14.82 -8.50 14.75
N ALA A 136 14.97 -7.50 15.63
CA ALA A 136 14.57 -7.63 17.03
C ALA A 136 13.07 -7.98 17.18
N LEU A 137 12.20 -7.32 16.41
CA LEU A 137 10.77 -7.64 16.37
C LEU A 137 10.50 -9.06 15.83
N MET A 138 11.29 -9.54 14.87
CA MET A 138 11.18 -10.91 14.37
C MET A 138 11.61 -11.95 15.41
N GLU A 139 12.65 -11.67 16.19
CA GLU A 139 13.12 -12.53 17.30
C GLU A 139 12.06 -12.63 18.40
N GLU A 140 11.44 -11.51 18.79
CA GLU A 140 10.32 -11.51 19.73
C GLU A 140 9.13 -12.32 19.21
N ALA A 141 8.76 -12.12 17.94
CA ALA A 141 7.69 -12.88 17.31
C ALA A 141 7.99 -14.39 17.26
N ALA A 142 9.24 -14.78 17.00
CA ALA A 142 9.68 -16.17 17.02
C ALA A 142 9.56 -16.78 18.42
N ALA A 143 10.00 -16.09 19.47
CA ALA A 143 9.88 -16.54 20.85
C ALA A 143 8.41 -16.76 21.26
N ILE A 144 7.50 -15.88 20.83
CA ILE A 144 6.05 -16.05 21.07
C ILE A 144 5.53 -17.29 20.34
N ALA A 145 5.90 -17.48 19.07
CA ALA A 145 5.46 -18.64 18.29
C ALA A 145 5.97 -19.96 18.87
N GLU A 146 7.23 -20.01 19.33
CA GLU A 146 7.81 -21.18 20.01
C GLU A 146 7.06 -21.49 21.30
N ALA A 147 6.75 -20.48 22.13
CA ALA A 147 6.01 -20.67 23.37
C ALA A 147 4.60 -21.23 23.12
N VAL A 148 3.88 -20.72 22.11
CA VAL A 148 2.56 -21.24 21.71
C VAL A 148 2.67 -22.68 21.20
N THR A 149 3.70 -22.98 20.41
CA THR A 149 3.94 -24.33 19.90
C THR A 149 4.19 -25.31 21.05
N GLN A 150 5.00 -24.93 22.03
CA GLN A 150 5.25 -25.76 23.21
C GLN A 150 3.98 -26.00 24.02
N ALA A 151 3.18 -24.95 24.26
CA ALA A 151 1.92 -25.08 24.97
C ALA A 151 0.93 -26.03 24.27
N ALA A 152 0.94 -26.08 22.94
CA ALA A 152 0.10 -27.01 22.17
C ALA A 152 0.61 -28.47 22.25
N ILE A 153 1.92 -28.68 22.40
CA ILE A 153 2.51 -30.01 22.58
C ILE A 153 2.18 -30.59 23.96
N ASP A 154 2.12 -29.73 24.98
CA ASP A 154 1.89 -30.12 26.38
C ASP A 154 0.41 -30.42 26.70
N ALA A 155 -0.53 -30.15 25.77
CA ALA A 155 -1.98 -30.29 25.94
C ALA A 155 -2.52 -31.68 25.53
#